data_AF-Q0TY54-F1
#
_entry.id   AF-Q0TY54-F1
#
_cell.length_a   1.000
_cell.length_b   1.000
_cell.length_c   1.000
_cell.angle_alpha   90.00
_cell.angle_beta   90.00
_cell.angle_gamma   90.00
#
_symmetry.space_group_name_H-M   'P 1'
#
loop_
_entity.id
_entity.type
_entity.pdbx_description
1 polymer ?
#
loop_
_entity_poly.entity_id
_entity_poly.type
_entity_poly.pdbx_seq_one_letter_code
_entity_poly.pdbx_strand_id
1 'polypeptide(L)'
;MLPPVDPRVLERNPNFDVLYKDLTTRKLNPDGSTRDTKKQRIHDEIRRSLTDARTNLISTEILLQSLSDLPSRSKDLPPELHAVIEIATAQLNGHIPDTDREILSDDIDTFLANISTISSALSAQFVVLVTHLAKIADPKSPPAISDLSASAASLLSSATQVLPHDLASARINLTNTTSTLLSTHLNLLSASIRILEQTQHGALARHTKSSAELVHTRATILGLQSKIHMLTHAPPPEFVAALKEFKKSQGSGEKALRDREGMARRELELYERAGEKGMRDLAKRKEWLVSEISGVEAEVVKLENGS
;
A
#
# COMPACT_ATOMS: atom_id res chain seq x y z
N MET A 1 -21.06 4.49 3.38
CA MET A 1 -20.00 5.34 3.98
C MET A 1 -19.17 5.97 2.86
N LEU A 2 -19.22 7.29 2.71
CA LEU A 2 -18.26 7.99 1.85
C LEU A 2 -16.89 7.95 2.55
N PRO A 3 -15.82 7.52 1.87
CA PRO A 3 -14.51 7.46 2.48
C PRO A 3 -14.05 8.87 2.93
N PRO A 4 -13.31 8.98 4.05
CA PRO A 4 -12.68 10.24 4.42
C PRO A 4 -11.72 10.68 3.32
N VAL A 5 -11.83 11.94 2.90
CA VAL A 5 -10.94 12.53 1.89
C VAL A 5 -9.79 13.25 2.59
N ASP A 6 -8.58 13.16 2.04
CA ASP A 6 -7.41 13.90 2.54
C ASP A 6 -7.70 15.42 2.58
N PRO A 7 -7.49 16.10 3.73
CA PRO A 7 -7.67 17.55 3.87
C PRO A 7 -6.97 18.37 2.78
N ARG A 8 -5.80 17.91 2.29
CA ARG A 8 -5.04 18.58 1.24
C ARG A 8 -5.76 18.60 -0.11
N VAL A 9 -6.59 17.59 -0.38
CA VAL A 9 -7.39 17.50 -1.61
C VAL A 9 -8.60 18.45 -1.53
N LEU A 10 -9.18 18.61 -0.33
CA LEU A 10 -10.26 19.57 -0.08
C LEU A 10 -9.75 21.01 -0.19
N GLU A 11 -8.55 21.30 0.34
CA GLU A 11 -7.91 22.62 0.21
C GLU A 11 -7.55 22.96 -1.25
N ARG A 12 -7.10 21.97 -2.03
CA ARG A 12 -6.72 22.16 -3.43
C ARG A 12 -7.92 22.32 -4.38
N ASN A 13 -9.11 21.84 -3.99
CA ASN A 13 -10.32 21.91 -4.81
C ASN A 13 -11.54 22.38 -3.99
N PRO A 14 -11.77 23.71 -3.90
CA PRO A 14 -12.82 24.27 -3.06
C PRO A 14 -14.23 23.89 -3.52
N ASN A 15 -14.45 23.69 -4.82
CA ASN A 15 -15.74 23.24 -5.35
C ASN A 15 -16.07 21.81 -4.89
N PHE A 16 -15.06 20.95 -4.81
CA PHE A 16 -15.21 19.59 -4.31
C PHE A 16 -15.46 19.58 -2.79
N ASP A 17 -14.82 20.47 -2.02
CA ASP A 17 -15.09 20.61 -0.58
C ASP A 17 -16.54 21.01 -0.30
N VAL A 18 -17.09 21.96 -1.05
CA VAL A 18 -18.52 22.34 -0.95
C VAL A 18 -19.44 21.16 -1.26
N LEU A 19 -19.16 20.40 -2.33
CA LEU A 19 -19.94 19.23 -2.70
C LEU A 19 -19.84 18.12 -1.63
N TYR A 20 -18.64 17.83 -1.14
CA TYR A 20 -18.42 16.82 -0.11
C TYR A 20 -19.13 17.19 1.18
N LYS A 21 -19.09 18.46 1.59
CA LYS A 21 -19.87 18.99 2.71
C LYS A 21 -21.37 18.89 2.46
N ASP A 22 -21.91 19.27 1.31
CA ASP A 22 -23.36 19.16 1.04
C ASP A 22 -23.83 17.70 1.03
N LEU A 23 -23.04 16.79 0.46
CA LEU A 23 -23.34 15.35 0.46
C LEU A 23 -23.34 14.76 1.87
N THR A 24 -22.33 15.06 2.68
CA THR A 24 -22.17 14.52 4.03
C THR A 24 -23.08 15.18 5.07
N THR A 25 -23.43 16.46 4.89
CA THR A 25 -24.23 17.23 5.88
C THR A 25 -25.71 17.33 5.54
N ARG A 26 -26.09 17.32 4.25
CA ARG A 26 -27.47 17.61 3.83
C ARG A 26 -28.16 16.44 3.14
N LYS A 27 -27.45 15.66 2.33
CA LYS A 27 -28.06 14.65 1.45
C LYS A 27 -27.98 13.23 1.99
N LEU A 28 -26.86 12.84 2.58
CA LEU A 28 -26.60 11.46 2.99
C LEU A 28 -26.38 11.35 4.50
N ASN A 29 -26.82 10.22 5.04
CA ASN A 29 -26.44 9.74 6.36
C ASN A 29 -25.06 9.07 6.28
N PRO A 30 -24.37 8.86 7.41
CA PRO A 30 -23.07 8.18 7.44
C PRO A 30 -23.09 6.80 6.75
N ASP A 31 -24.17 6.05 6.92
CA ASP A 31 -24.39 4.73 6.30
C ASP A 31 -24.53 4.79 4.76
N GLY A 32 -24.70 5.98 4.18
CA GLY A 32 -24.93 6.20 2.74
C GLY A 32 -26.41 6.24 2.36
N SER A 33 -27.33 6.14 3.32
CA SER A 33 -28.77 6.34 3.08
C SER A 33 -29.09 7.83 2.87
N THR A 34 -30.22 8.12 2.22
CA THR A 34 -30.66 9.50 1.95
C THR A 34 -31.37 10.12 3.15
N ARG A 35 -31.13 11.40 3.44
CA ARG A 35 -31.79 12.18 4.52
C ARG A 35 -33.21 12.68 4.18
N ASP A 36 -33.69 12.43 2.97
CA ASP A 36 -35.07 12.68 2.55
C ASP A 36 -36.01 11.71 3.29
N THR A 37 -36.74 12.25 4.26
CA THR A 37 -37.61 11.47 5.16
C THR A 37 -38.71 10.72 4.42
N LYS A 38 -39.20 11.24 3.27
CA LYS A 38 -40.23 10.55 2.48
C LYS A 38 -39.66 9.31 1.80
N LYS A 39 -38.51 9.45 1.14
CA LYS A 39 -37.81 8.33 0.50
C LYS A 39 -37.35 7.31 1.53
N GLN A 40 -36.86 7.78 2.68
CA GLN A 40 -36.44 6.91 3.77
C GLN A 40 -37.59 6.05 4.30
N ARG A 41 -38.78 6.61 4.52
CA ARG A 41 -39.96 5.84 4.93
C ARG A 41 -40.33 4.73 3.94
N ILE A 42 -40.33 5.04 2.63
CA ILE A 42 -40.60 4.05 1.58
C ILE A 42 -39.54 2.94 1.61
N HIS A 43 -38.26 3.30 1.72
CA HIS A 43 -37.18 2.31 1.83
C HIS A 43 -37.29 1.46 3.09
N ASP A 44 -37.69 2.03 4.22
CA ASP A 44 -37.84 1.29 5.48
C ASP A 44 -39.04 0.34 5.43
N GLU A 45 -40.14 0.74 4.79
CA GLU A 45 -41.29 -0.13 4.54
C GLU A 45 -40.93 -1.30 3.61
N ILE A 46 -40.22 -1.03 2.50
CA ILE A 46 -39.73 -2.07 1.60
C ILE A 46 -38.78 -3.02 2.34
N ARG A 47 -37.88 -2.50 3.18
CA ARG A 47 -36.96 -3.32 3.98
C ARG A 47 -37.71 -4.21 4.95
N ARG A 48 -38.74 -3.70 5.64
CA ARG A 48 -39.59 -4.50 6.52
C ARG A 48 -40.34 -5.59 5.75
N SER A 49 -40.97 -5.24 4.64
CA SER A 49 -41.66 -6.22 3.80
C SER A 49 -40.71 -7.31 3.28
N LEU A 50 -39.49 -6.93 2.90
CA LEU A 50 -38.45 -7.87 2.48
C LEU A 50 -38.00 -8.76 3.63
N THR A 51 -37.79 -8.21 4.84
CA THR A 51 -37.42 -9.03 6.00
C THR A 51 -38.53 -10.00 6.37
N ASP A 52 -39.79 -9.60 6.28
CA ASP A 52 -40.95 -10.45 6.56
C ASP A 52 -41.08 -11.57 5.51
N ALA A 53 -40.98 -11.22 4.22
CA ALA A 53 -41.01 -12.21 3.14
C ALA A 53 -39.84 -13.21 3.24
N ARG A 54 -38.63 -12.72 3.57
CA ARG A 54 -37.44 -13.55 3.71
C ARG A 54 -37.50 -14.45 4.94
N THR A 55 -37.97 -13.94 6.06
CA THR A 55 -38.13 -14.74 7.28
C THR A 55 -39.19 -15.83 7.09
N ASN A 56 -40.29 -15.52 6.41
CA ASN A 56 -41.31 -16.50 6.05
C ASN A 56 -40.74 -17.58 5.12
N LEU A 57 -40.08 -17.18 4.02
CA LEU A 57 -39.47 -18.11 3.06
C LEU A 57 -38.46 -19.03 3.75
N ILE A 58 -37.52 -18.47 4.50
CA ILE A 58 -36.48 -19.26 5.17
C ILE A 58 -37.10 -20.18 6.23
N SER A 59 -38.12 -19.71 6.97
CA SER A 59 -38.81 -20.55 7.95
C SER A 59 -39.50 -21.73 7.27
N THR A 60 -40.16 -21.51 6.14
CA THR A 60 -40.79 -22.59 5.37
C THR A 60 -39.77 -23.58 4.82
N GLU A 61 -38.66 -23.10 4.25
CA GLU A 61 -37.59 -23.96 3.72
C GLU A 61 -36.92 -24.78 4.83
N ILE A 62 -36.63 -24.18 5.98
CA ILE A 62 -36.04 -24.89 7.13
C ILE A 62 -36.99 -25.98 7.63
N LEU A 63 -38.29 -25.68 7.75
CA LEU A 63 -39.28 -26.66 8.17
C LEU A 63 -39.40 -27.81 7.18
N LEU A 64 -39.46 -27.52 5.88
CA LEU A 64 -39.54 -28.53 4.81
C LEU A 64 -38.30 -29.42 4.78
N GLN A 65 -37.11 -28.82 4.81
CA GLN A 65 -35.84 -29.56 4.82
C GLN A 65 -35.68 -30.40 6.09
N SER A 66 -36.13 -29.88 7.24
CA SER A 66 -36.06 -30.62 8.50
C SER A 66 -37.05 -31.78 8.52
N LEU A 67 -38.25 -31.60 7.96
CA LEU A 67 -39.25 -32.65 7.78
C LEU A 67 -38.77 -33.73 6.82
N SER A 68 -38.11 -33.38 5.71
CA SER A 68 -37.56 -34.38 4.78
C SER A 68 -36.41 -35.19 5.38
N ASP A 69 -35.60 -34.56 6.26
CA ASP A 69 -34.48 -35.21 6.92
C ASP A 69 -34.90 -36.03 8.16
N LEU A 70 -36.07 -35.73 8.75
CA LEU A 70 -36.56 -36.32 10.01
C LEU A 70 -36.62 -37.86 10.00
N PRO A 71 -37.11 -38.54 8.95
CA PRO A 71 -37.18 -40.01 8.88
C PRO A 71 -35.81 -40.69 8.96
N SER A 72 -34.75 -40.00 8.50
CA SER A 72 -33.39 -40.53 8.47
C SER A 72 -32.60 -40.27 9.76
N ARG A 73 -32.99 -39.23 10.52
CA ARG A 73 -32.22 -38.73 11.68
C ARG A 73 -32.86 -39.03 13.03
N SER A 74 -34.18 -39.20 13.08
CA SER A 74 -34.88 -39.51 14.33
C SER A 74 -34.92 -41.03 14.58
N LYS A 75 -34.50 -41.45 15.76
CA LYS A 75 -34.56 -42.86 16.20
C LYS A 75 -35.85 -43.19 16.96
N ASP A 76 -36.54 -42.15 17.42
CA ASP A 76 -37.70 -42.24 18.30
C ASP A 76 -39.04 -42.21 17.54
N LEU A 77 -39.01 -42.08 16.20
CA LEU A 77 -40.21 -42.10 15.39
C LEU A 77 -40.61 -43.54 15.00
N PRO A 78 -41.89 -43.89 15.10
CA PRO A 78 -42.43 -45.10 14.50
C PRO A 78 -42.16 -45.17 12.98
N PRO A 79 -41.76 -46.35 12.46
CA PRO A 79 -41.42 -46.50 11.04
C PRO A 79 -42.62 -46.26 10.11
N GLU A 80 -43.84 -46.45 10.60
CA GLU A 80 -45.08 -46.18 9.87
C GLU A 80 -45.26 -44.68 9.55
N LEU A 81 -44.74 -43.80 10.43
CA LEU A 81 -44.81 -42.35 10.22
C LEU A 81 -43.76 -41.85 9.21
N HIS A 82 -42.73 -42.63 8.91
CA HIS A 82 -41.68 -42.21 7.98
C HIS A 82 -42.22 -42.05 6.56
N ALA A 83 -42.99 -43.03 6.07
CA ALA A 83 -43.61 -42.99 4.76
C ALA A 83 -44.63 -41.83 4.65
N VAL A 84 -45.42 -41.63 5.70
CA VAL A 84 -46.42 -40.56 5.77
C VAL A 84 -45.77 -39.16 5.73
N ILE A 85 -44.62 -38.98 6.40
CA ILE A 85 -43.84 -37.72 6.37
C ILE A 85 -43.21 -37.49 5.00
N GLU A 86 -42.69 -38.53 4.34
CA GLU A 86 -42.14 -38.42 2.98
C GLU A 86 -43.22 -38.04 1.96
N ILE A 87 -44.41 -38.61 2.05
CA ILE A 87 -45.55 -38.28 1.19
C ILE A 87 -46.00 -36.83 1.42
N ALA A 88 -46.15 -36.42 2.68
CA ALA A 88 -46.55 -35.06 3.02
C ALA A 88 -45.51 -34.02 2.58
N THR A 89 -44.21 -34.31 2.74
CA THR A 89 -43.13 -33.41 2.27
C THR A 89 -43.04 -33.35 0.74
N ALA A 90 -43.24 -34.47 0.04
CA ALA A 90 -43.31 -34.48 -1.42
C ALA A 90 -44.49 -33.66 -1.95
N GLN A 91 -45.64 -33.72 -1.29
CA GLN A 91 -46.81 -32.90 -1.62
C GLN A 91 -46.54 -31.41 -1.38
N LEU A 92 -45.96 -31.05 -0.24
CA LEU A 92 -45.65 -29.65 0.11
C LEU A 92 -44.58 -29.04 -0.81
N ASN A 93 -43.66 -29.85 -1.32
CA ASN A 93 -42.66 -29.44 -2.31
C ASN A 93 -43.21 -29.42 -3.76
N GLY A 94 -44.48 -29.78 -3.97
CA GLY A 94 -45.11 -29.76 -5.29
C GLY A 94 -44.67 -30.89 -6.24
N HIS A 95 -44.09 -31.97 -5.71
CA HIS A 95 -43.70 -33.13 -6.51
C HIS A 95 -44.88 -34.05 -6.86
N ILE A 96 -46.04 -33.84 -6.22
CA ILE A 96 -47.26 -34.63 -6.42
C ILE A 96 -48.27 -33.78 -7.19
N PRO A 97 -48.79 -34.25 -8.34
CA PRO A 97 -49.77 -33.53 -9.13
C PRO A 97 -51.12 -33.43 -8.40
N ASP A 98 -51.90 -32.39 -8.71
CA ASP A 98 -53.16 -32.09 -8.02
C ASP A 98 -54.20 -33.23 -8.12
N THR A 99 -54.12 -34.08 -9.14
CA THR A 99 -55.00 -35.23 -9.37
C THR A 99 -54.84 -36.33 -8.32
N ASP A 100 -53.65 -36.46 -7.73
CA ASP A 100 -53.33 -37.59 -6.85
C ASP A 100 -53.56 -37.21 -5.37
N ARG A 101 -53.96 -35.96 -5.11
CA ARG A 101 -54.20 -35.43 -3.75
C ARG A 101 -55.41 -36.06 -3.06
N GLU A 102 -56.42 -36.45 -3.82
CA GLU A 102 -57.60 -37.12 -3.24
C GLU A 102 -57.25 -38.53 -2.73
N ILE A 103 -56.33 -39.21 -3.42
CA ILE A 103 -55.90 -40.58 -3.09
C ILE A 103 -55.05 -40.59 -1.81
N LEU A 104 -54.23 -39.55 -1.61
CA LEU A 104 -53.31 -39.42 -0.47
C LEU A 104 -53.94 -38.73 0.74
N SER A 105 -55.25 -38.46 0.73
CA SER A 105 -55.95 -37.76 1.80
C SER A 105 -55.88 -38.49 3.15
N ASP A 106 -55.96 -39.82 3.13
CA ASP A 106 -55.89 -40.66 4.34
C ASP A 106 -54.48 -40.61 5.00
N ASP A 107 -53.43 -40.56 4.18
CA ASP A 107 -52.05 -40.38 4.66
C ASP A 107 -51.84 -38.99 5.28
N ILE A 108 -52.51 -37.95 4.76
CA ILE A 108 -52.47 -36.60 5.35
C ILE A 108 -53.23 -36.57 6.69
N ASP A 109 -54.37 -37.26 6.80
CA ASP A 109 -55.13 -37.33 8.04
C ASP A 109 -54.35 -38.07 9.14
N THR A 110 -53.64 -39.15 8.78
CA THR A 110 -52.73 -39.83 9.72
C THR A 110 -51.50 -38.99 10.10
N PHE A 111 -50.97 -38.17 9.18
CA PHE A 111 -49.95 -37.16 9.49
C PHE A 111 -50.45 -36.14 10.51
N LEU A 112 -51.66 -35.58 10.28
CA LEU A 112 -52.27 -34.58 11.15
C LEU A 112 -52.62 -35.15 12.52
N ALA A 113 -53.07 -36.40 12.60
CA ALA A 113 -53.35 -37.09 13.86
C ALA A 113 -52.09 -37.25 14.74
N ASN A 114 -50.91 -37.40 14.12
CA ASN A 114 -49.63 -37.63 14.80
C ASN A 114 -48.73 -36.37 14.87
N ILE A 115 -49.27 -35.19 14.59
CA ILE A 115 -48.51 -33.94 14.50
C ILE A 115 -47.78 -33.56 15.80
N SER A 116 -48.30 -33.94 16.96
CA SER A 116 -47.67 -33.70 18.26
C SER A 116 -46.37 -34.49 18.43
N THR A 117 -46.35 -35.74 17.99
CA THR A 117 -45.15 -36.60 18.01
C THR A 117 -44.11 -36.10 17.02
N ILE A 118 -44.54 -35.72 15.81
CA ILE A 118 -43.67 -35.19 14.75
C ILE A 118 -43.06 -33.84 15.17
N SER A 119 -43.87 -32.94 15.75
CA SER A 119 -43.38 -31.64 16.23
C SER A 119 -42.41 -31.75 17.41
N SER A 120 -42.60 -32.74 18.31
CA SER A 120 -41.66 -33.03 19.39
C SER A 120 -40.31 -33.52 18.84
N ALA A 121 -40.32 -34.42 17.85
CA ALA A 121 -39.11 -34.92 17.21
C ALA A 121 -38.37 -33.83 16.42
N LEU A 122 -39.11 -32.99 15.68
CA LEU A 122 -38.55 -31.81 15.01
C LEU A 122 -37.93 -30.84 16.01
N SER A 123 -38.60 -30.58 17.13
CA SER A 123 -38.08 -29.68 18.18
C SER A 123 -36.78 -30.21 18.76
N ALA A 124 -36.68 -31.52 19.03
CA ALA A 124 -35.45 -32.15 19.49
C ALA A 124 -34.32 -32.02 18.45
N GLN A 125 -34.63 -32.24 17.16
CA GLN A 125 -33.67 -32.07 16.07
C GLN A 125 -33.21 -30.60 15.93
N PHE A 126 -34.12 -29.63 16.05
CA PHE A 126 -33.77 -28.21 16.02
C PHE A 126 -32.85 -27.83 17.18
N VAL A 127 -33.09 -28.34 18.40
CA VAL A 127 -32.19 -28.13 19.53
C VAL A 127 -30.80 -28.64 19.19
N VAL A 128 -30.67 -29.84 18.62
CA VAL A 128 -29.37 -30.39 18.20
C VAL A 128 -28.71 -29.49 17.15
N LEU A 129 -29.42 -29.09 16.10
CA LEU A 129 -28.88 -28.19 15.06
C LEU A 129 -28.41 -26.85 15.63
N VAL A 130 -29.20 -26.25 16.51
CA VAL A 130 -28.84 -24.98 17.17
C VAL A 130 -27.61 -25.15 18.06
N THR A 131 -27.47 -26.28 18.78
CA THR A 131 -26.26 -26.53 19.56
C THR A 131 -25.01 -26.70 18.68
N HIS A 132 -25.15 -27.29 17.49
CA HIS A 132 -24.06 -27.34 16.52
C HIS A 132 -23.72 -25.95 15.97
N LEU A 133 -24.73 -25.14 15.65
CA LEU A 133 -24.52 -23.74 15.21
C LEU A 133 -23.83 -22.90 16.30
N ALA A 134 -24.20 -23.07 17.56
CA ALA A 134 -23.53 -22.40 18.68
C ALA A 134 -22.05 -22.80 18.77
N LYS A 135 -21.72 -24.08 18.58
CA LYS A 135 -20.33 -24.56 18.52
C LYS A 135 -19.56 -24.04 17.29
N ILE A 136 -20.22 -23.86 16.16
CA ILE A 136 -19.62 -23.28 14.95
C ILE A 136 -19.35 -21.79 15.15
N ALA A 137 -20.29 -21.08 15.78
CA ALA A 137 -20.18 -19.65 16.04
C ALA A 137 -19.00 -19.34 16.98
N ASP A 138 -18.86 -20.08 18.08
CA ASP A 138 -17.69 -20.00 18.94
C ASP A 138 -17.28 -21.39 19.46
N PRO A 139 -16.17 -21.97 18.96
CA PRO A 139 -15.75 -23.32 19.33
C PRO A 139 -15.22 -23.41 20.77
N LYS A 140 -14.83 -22.28 21.38
CA LYS A 140 -14.25 -22.22 22.73
C LYS A 140 -15.27 -21.90 23.82
N SER A 141 -16.29 -21.09 23.51
CA SER A 141 -17.36 -20.70 24.43
C SER A 141 -18.67 -20.60 23.66
N PRO A 142 -19.37 -21.72 23.44
CA PRO A 142 -20.59 -21.70 22.65
C PRO A 142 -21.64 -20.81 23.35
N PRO A 143 -22.23 -19.84 22.65
CA PRO A 143 -23.26 -18.96 23.21
C PRO A 143 -24.53 -19.76 23.56
N ALA A 144 -25.29 -19.28 24.55
CA ALA A 144 -26.59 -19.84 24.85
C ALA A 144 -27.54 -19.64 23.66
N ILE A 145 -28.52 -20.54 23.50
CA ILE A 145 -29.48 -20.51 22.39
C ILE A 145 -30.21 -19.16 22.29
N SER A 146 -30.55 -18.58 23.45
CA SER A 146 -31.23 -17.28 23.53
C SER A 146 -30.36 -16.11 23.06
N ASP A 147 -29.04 -16.21 23.18
CA ASP A 147 -28.09 -15.15 22.85
C ASP A 147 -27.56 -15.23 21.42
N LEU A 148 -27.95 -16.27 20.67
CA LEU A 148 -27.48 -16.52 19.31
C LEU A 148 -27.89 -15.40 18.34
N SER A 149 -29.11 -14.86 18.49
CA SER A 149 -29.60 -13.77 17.64
C SER A 149 -28.83 -12.46 17.87
N ALA A 150 -28.55 -12.15 19.15
CA ALA A 150 -27.74 -10.99 19.52
C ALA A 150 -26.30 -11.14 19.02
N SER A 151 -25.72 -12.32 19.17
CA SER A 151 -24.36 -12.64 18.70
C SER A 151 -24.25 -12.57 17.18
N ALA A 152 -25.26 -13.06 16.45
CA ALA A 152 -25.32 -12.96 15.00
C ALA A 152 -25.44 -11.49 14.55
N ALA A 153 -26.27 -10.69 15.22
CA ALA A 153 -26.40 -9.27 14.94
C ALA A 153 -25.10 -8.50 15.21
N SER A 154 -24.40 -8.81 16.30
CA SER A 154 -23.10 -8.19 16.61
C SER A 154 -22.00 -8.62 15.63
N LEU A 155 -22.01 -9.87 15.17
CA LEU A 155 -21.05 -10.36 14.18
C LEU A 155 -21.30 -9.71 12.82
N LEU A 156 -22.57 -9.59 12.42
CA LEU A 156 -22.95 -8.87 11.20
C LEU A 156 -22.55 -7.40 11.27
N SER A 157 -22.85 -6.69 12.37
CA SER A 157 -22.48 -5.29 12.51
C SER A 157 -20.96 -5.10 12.53
N SER A 158 -20.22 -5.99 13.20
CA SER A 158 -18.76 -5.98 13.22
C SER A 158 -18.18 -6.18 11.82
N ALA A 159 -18.67 -7.17 11.07
CA ALA A 159 -18.18 -7.49 9.73
C ALA A 159 -18.55 -6.44 8.68
N THR A 160 -19.74 -5.83 8.78
CA THR A 160 -20.25 -4.93 7.74
C THR A 160 -19.95 -3.46 7.99
N GLN A 161 -19.83 -3.04 9.25
CA GLN A 161 -19.68 -1.62 9.60
C GLN A 161 -18.34 -1.33 10.26
N VAL A 162 -18.01 -2.03 11.36
CA VAL A 162 -16.84 -1.71 12.19
C VAL A 162 -15.54 -2.05 11.47
N LEU A 163 -15.37 -3.31 11.04
CA LEU A 163 -14.14 -3.78 10.43
C LEU A 163 -13.79 -3.03 9.13
N PRO A 164 -14.73 -2.77 8.20
CA PRO A 164 -14.43 -2.00 6.99
C PRO A 164 -14.08 -0.54 7.29
N HIS A 165 -14.75 0.08 8.27
CA HIS A 165 -14.43 1.44 8.70
C HIS A 165 -13.03 1.53 9.30
N ASP A 166 -12.70 0.61 10.22
CA ASP A 166 -11.40 0.57 10.88
C ASP A 166 -10.29 0.30 9.87
N LEU A 167 -10.49 -0.63 8.95
CA LEU A 167 -9.56 -0.90 7.85
C LEU A 167 -9.34 0.33 6.96
N ALA A 168 -10.41 1.04 6.60
CA ALA A 168 -10.32 2.26 5.80
C ALA A 168 -9.54 3.35 6.54
N SER A 169 -9.78 3.54 7.84
CA SER A 169 -9.07 4.52 8.67
C SER A 169 -7.59 4.17 8.82
N ALA A 170 -7.27 2.89 9.07
CA ALA A 170 -5.90 2.40 9.19
C ALA A 170 -5.14 2.59 7.87
N ARG A 171 -5.80 2.34 6.73
CA ARG A 171 -5.22 2.56 5.41
C ARG A 171 -4.88 4.04 5.18
N ILE A 172 -5.78 4.96 5.54
CA ILE A 172 -5.53 6.41 5.42
C ILE A 172 -4.37 6.84 6.30
N ASN A 173 -4.33 6.36 7.55
CA ASN A 173 -3.23 6.64 8.48
C ASN A 173 -1.88 6.13 7.94
N LEU A 174 -1.86 4.94 7.34
CA LEU A 174 -0.67 4.41 6.67
C LEU A 174 -0.23 5.29 5.49
N THR A 175 -1.16 5.70 4.63
CA THR A 175 -0.82 6.57 3.49
C THR A 175 -0.30 7.94 3.93
N ASN A 176 -0.84 8.48 5.03
CA ASN A 176 -0.40 9.76 5.57
C ASN A 176 1.00 9.65 6.18
N THR A 177 1.24 8.62 7.00
CA THR A 177 2.55 8.37 7.62
C THR A 177 3.64 8.11 6.58
N THR A 178 3.37 7.30 5.55
CA THR A 178 4.31 7.06 4.45
C THR A 178 4.58 8.32 3.63
N SER A 179 3.58 9.15 3.37
CA SER A 179 3.76 10.47 2.72
C SER A 179 4.64 11.41 3.55
N THR A 180 4.43 11.46 4.88
CA THR A 180 5.29 12.25 5.77
C THR A 180 6.72 11.72 5.80
N LEU A 181 6.92 10.40 5.86
CA LEU A 181 8.24 9.76 5.81
C LEU A 181 8.98 10.10 4.51
N LEU A 182 8.30 10.02 3.37
CA LEU A 182 8.90 10.36 2.08
C LEU A 182 9.30 11.84 2.03
N SER A 183 8.46 12.73 2.54
CA SER A 183 8.75 14.15 2.62
C SER A 183 9.95 14.45 3.53
N THR A 184 10.04 13.82 4.70
CA THR A 184 11.18 14.01 5.60
C THR A 184 12.47 13.45 5.00
N HIS A 185 12.41 12.30 4.32
CA HIS A 185 13.55 11.74 3.62
C HIS A 185 14.04 12.65 2.48
N LEU A 186 13.13 13.24 1.70
CA LEU A 186 13.48 14.19 0.64
C LEU A 186 14.16 15.43 1.24
N ASN A 187 13.63 15.94 2.35
CA ASN A 187 14.21 17.09 3.05
C ASN A 187 15.61 16.78 3.59
N LEU A 188 15.81 15.58 4.16
CA LEU A 188 17.11 15.13 4.65
C LEU A 188 18.13 14.99 3.51
N LEU A 189 17.77 14.34 2.40
CA LEU A 189 18.66 14.23 1.23
C LEU A 189 19.01 15.61 0.68
N SER A 190 18.03 16.49 0.54
CA SER A 190 18.25 17.85 0.05
C SER A 190 19.17 18.65 0.97
N ALA A 191 19.01 18.51 2.29
CA ALA A 191 19.90 19.13 3.26
C ALA A 191 21.32 18.55 3.19
N SER A 192 21.45 17.23 3.05
CA SER A 192 22.74 16.55 2.90
C SER A 192 23.47 17.01 1.64
N ILE A 193 22.78 17.12 0.51
CA ILE A 193 23.35 17.61 -0.75
C ILE A 193 23.84 19.05 -0.58
N ARG A 194 23.01 19.92 0.01
CA ARG A 194 23.40 21.32 0.28
C ARG A 194 24.63 21.42 1.20
N ILE A 195 24.72 20.57 2.22
CA ILE A 195 25.88 20.54 3.11
C ILE A 195 27.13 20.11 2.35
N LEU A 196 27.05 19.07 1.52
CA LEU A 196 28.18 18.61 0.68
C LEU A 196 28.64 19.69 -0.31
N GLU A 197 27.69 20.36 -0.97
CA GLU A 197 27.95 21.49 -1.86
C GLU A 197 28.65 22.64 -1.14
N GLN A 198 28.19 23.00 0.06
CA GLN A 198 28.77 24.14 0.79
C GLN A 198 30.14 23.82 1.41
N THR A 199 30.28 22.63 1.99
CA THR A 199 31.45 22.26 2.80
C THR A 199 32.58 21.69 1.96
N GLN A 200 32.30 20.78 1.03
CA GLN A 200 33.33 20.10 0.26
C GLN A 200 33.64 20.83 -1.04
N HIS A 201 32.61 21.18 -1.81
CA HIS A 201 32.79 21.85 -3.09
C HIS A 201 33.00 23.36 -2.94
N GLY A 202 32.24 23.99 -2.05
CA GLY A 202 32.25 25.43 -1.84
C GLY A 202 33.46 25.94 -1.07
N ALA A 203 33.97 25.23 -0.06
CA ALA A 203 35.13 25.68 0.72
C ALA A 203 36.43 25.53 -0.07
N LEU A 204 36.63 24.39 -0.75
CA LEU A 204 37.81 24.14 -1.57
C LEU A 204 37.90 25.13 -2.74
N ALA A 205 36.80 25.36 -3.45
CA ALA A 205 36.75 26.33 -4.54
C ALA A 205 36.99 27.78 -4.07
N ARG A 206 36.46 28.15 -2.89
CA ARG A 206 36.71 29.47 -2.29
C ARG A 206 38.17 29.64 -1.88
N HIS A 207 38.79 28.62 -1.27
CA HIS A 207 40.20 28.64 -0.89
C HIS A 207 41.14 28.70 -2.11
N THR A 208 40.89 27.90 -3.15
CA THR A 208 41.73 27.95 -4.36
C THR A 208 41.64 29.30 -5.06
N LYS A 209 40.45 29.89 -5.13
CA LYS A 209 40.26 31.25 -5.67
C LYS A 209 41.01 32.30 -4.86
N SER A 210 40.84 32.33 -3.53
CA SER A 210 41.52 33.32 -2.69
C SER A 210 43.04 33.16 -2.71
N SER A 211 43.53 31.91 -2.73
CA SER A 211 44.96 31.62 -2.87
C SER A 211 45.51 32.11 -4.22
N ALA A 212 44.75 31.95 -5.32
CA ALA A 212 45.16 32.44 -6.63
C ALA A 212 45.19 33.98 -6.68
N GLU A 213 44.20 34.64 -6.10
CA GLU A 213 44.14 36.11 -5.96
C GLU A 213 45.32 36.65 -5.12
N LEU A 214 45.66 35.98 -4.01
CA LEU A 214 46.83 36.31 -3.20
C LEU A 214 48.13 36.20 -4.00
N VAL A 215 48.35 35.08 -4.70
CA VAL A 215 49.57 34.90 -5.51
C VAL A 215 49.64 35.94 -6.63
N HIS A 216 48.51 36.26 -7.27
CA HIS A 216 48.45 37.30 -8.30
C HIS A 216 48.83 38.68 -7.74
N THR A 217 48.21 39.10 -6.64
CA THR A 217 48.52 40.38 -5.99
C THR A 217 49.96 40.46 -5.51
N ARG A 218 50.53 39.36 -5.00
CA ARG A 218 51.95 39.31 -4.64
C ARG A 218 52.85 39.45 -5.86
N ALA A 219 52.51 38.80 -6.97
CA ALA A 219 53.25 38.90 -8.23
C ALA A 219 53.19 40.31 -8.82
N THR A 220 52.04 41.00 -8.74
CA THR A 220 51.93 42.40 -9.20
C THR A 220 52.74 43.34 -8.34
N ILE A 221 52.72 43.20 -7.01
CA ILE A 221 53.56 44.00 -6.10
C ILE A 221 55.06 43.78 -6.41
N LEU A 222 55.50 42.54 -6.50
CA LEU A 222 56.90 42.22 -6.84
C LEU A 222 57.27 42.75 -8.23
N GLY A 223 56.34 42.69 -9.20
CA GLY A 223 56.51 43.26 -10.53
C GLY A 223 56.63 44.78 -10.53
N LEU A 224 55.91 45.48 -9.64
CA LEU A 224 56.05 46.93 -9.46
C LEU A 224 57.36 47.29 -8.76
N GLN A 225 57.73 46.55 -7.71
CA GLN A 225 59.02 46.72 -7.02
C GLN A 225 60.21 46.49 -7.94
N SER A 226 60.17 45.45 -8.79
CA SER A 226 61.24 45.19 -9.75
C SER A 226 61.34 46.28 -10.82
N LYS A 227 60.22 46.82 -11.31
CA LYS A 227 60.20 47.98 -12.21
C LYS A 227 60.86 49.21 -11.57
N ILE A 228 60.53 49.50 -10.32
CA ILE A 228 61.16 50.62 -9.57
C ILE A 228 62.67 50.37 -9.46
N HIS A 229 63.09 49.16 -9.09
CA HIS A 229 64.50 48.82 -8.95
C HIS A 229 65.29 48.87 -10.28
N MET A 230 64.68 48.48 -11.41
CA MET A 230 65.32 48.61 -12.73
C MET A 230 65.51 50.06 -13.17
N LEU A 231 64.66 50.98 -12.70
CA LEU A 231 64.82 52.41 -12.97
C LEU A 231 65.95 53.04 -12.14
N THR A 232 66.23 52.49 -10.95
CA THR A 232 67.30 53.00 -10.06
C THR A 232 68.64 52.32 -10.31
N HIS A 233 68.66 51.07 -10.76
CA HIS A 233 69.88 50.29 -11.00
C HIS A 233 69.83 49.54 -12.33
N ALA A 234 70.87 49.71 -13.15
CA ALA A 234 71.01 48.96 -14.39
C ALA A 234 71.17 47.45 -14.09
N PRO A 235 70.38 46.57 -14.73
CA PRO A 235 70.43 45.14 -14.45
C PRO A 235 71.76 44.53 -14.91
N PRO A 236 72.38 43.65 -14.11
CA PRO A 236 73.61 42.98 -14.52
C PRO A 236 73.36 42.04 -15.72
N PRO A 237 74.34 41.89 -16.63
CA PRO A 237 74.16 41.16 -17.89
C PRO A 237 73.86 39.66 -17.67
N GLU A 238 74.41 39.07 -16.60
CA GLU A 238 74.13 37.68 -16.20
C GLU A 238 72.67 37.48 -15.80
N PHE A 239 72.06 38.46 -15.13
CA PHE A 239 70.65 38.42 -14.74
C PHE A 239 69.73 38.52 -15.96
N VAL A 240 70.08 39.35 -16.95
CA VAL A 240 69.33 39.45 -18.21
C VAL A 240 69.42 38.14 -19.01
N ALA A 241 70.60 37.50 -19.03
CA ALA A 241 70.77 36.19 -19.66
C ALA A 241 69.93 35.10 -18.96
N ALA A 242 69.94 35.06 -17.62
CA ALA A 242 69.13 34.15 -16.82
C ALA A 242 67.62 34.39 -17.03
N LEU A 243 67.17 35.64 -17.09
CA LEU A 243 65.77 35.98 -17.39
C LEU A 243 65.34 35.55 -18.79
N LYS A 244 66.24 35.65 -19.78
CA LYS A 244 65.97 35.20 -21.15
C LYS A 244 65.77 33.68 -21.19
N GLU A 245 66.59 32.94 -20.45
CA GLU A 245 66.45 31.48 -20.35
C GLU A 245 65.20 31.08 -19.56
N PHE A 246 64.92 31.75 -18.45
CA PHE A 246 63.70 31.55 -17.67
C PHE A 246 62.43 31.85 -18.48
N LYS A 247 62.43 32.90 -19.32
CA LYS A 247 61.31 33.21 -20.20
C LYS A 247 61.07 32.11 -21.24
N LYS A 248 62.13 31.50 -21.77
CA LYS A 248 62.00 30.34 -22.67
C LYS A 248 61.39 29.14 -21.95
N SER A 249 61.87 28.82 -20.74
CA SER A 249 61.36 27.69 -19.96
C SER A 249 59.90 27.92 -19.51
N GLN A 250 59.52 29.16 -19.19
CA GLN A 250 58.12 29.52 -18.92
C GLN A 250 57.24 29.35 -20.16
N GLY A 251 57.70 29.73 -21.36
CA GLY A 251 56.94 29.54 -22.59
C GLY A 251 56.64 28.07 -22.90
N SER A 252 57.61 27.17 -22.68
CA SER A 252 57.35 25.73 -22.78
C SER A 252 56.37 25.22 -21.72
N GLY A 253 56.44 25.74 -20.49
CA GLY A 253 55.53 25.37 -19.42
C GLY A 253 54.09 25.85 -19.65
N GLU A 254 53.91 27.09 -20.12
CA GLU A 254 52.59 27.64 -20.46
C GLU A 254 51.93 26.85 -21.59
N LYS A 255 52.70 26.48 -22.62
CA LYS A 255 52.20 25.64 -23.71
C LYS A 255 51.73 24.28 -23.19
N ALA A 256 52.54 23.61 -22.37
CA ALA A 256 52.17 22.33 -21.77
C ALA A 256 50.92 22.42 -20.87
N LEU A 257 50.76 23.52 -20.13
CA LEU A 257 49.57 23.75 -19.31
C LEU A 257 48.31 24.00 -20.16
N ARG A 258 48.41 24.79 -21.23
CA ARG A 258 47.29 25.00 -22.18
C ARG A 258 46.91 23.70 -22.87
N ASP A 259 47.89 22.90 -23.27
CA ASP A 259 47.62 21.60 -23.89
C ASP A 259 46.89 20.67 -22.91
N ARG A 260 47.32 20.65 -21.63
CA ARG A 260 46.65 19.87 -20.57
C ARG A 260 45.24 20.37 -20.27
N GLU A 261 45.03 21.68 -20.21
CA GLU A 261 43.70 22.29 -20.05
C GLU A 261 42.79 21.91 -21.23
N GLY A 262 43.30 21.97 -22.46
CA GLY A 262 42.57 21.58 -23.66
C GLY A 262 42.23 20.09 -23.72
N MET A 263 43.09 19.21 -23.18
CA MET A 263 42.77 17.78 -23.01
C MET A 263 41.68 17.58 -21.97
N ALA A 264 41.78 18.22 -20.80
CA ALA A 264 40.78 18.11 -19.74
C ALA A 264 39.40 18.63 -20.17
N ARG A 265 39.34 19.74 -20.94
CA ARG A 265 38.07 20.23 -21.51
C ARG A 265 37.44 19.25 -22.48
N ARG A 266 38.25 18.64 -23.36
CA ARG A 266 37.76 17.61 -24.29
C ARG A 266 37.26 16.37 -23.55
N GLU A 267 37.92 15.97 -22.48
CA GLU A 267 37.44 14.89 -21.61
C GLU A 267 36.09 15.24 -20.96
N LEU A 268 35.94 16.45 -20.42
CA LEU A 268 34.67 16.92 -19.85
C LEU A 268 33.55 16.95 -20.90
N GLU A 269 33.81 17.41 -22.12
CA GLU A 269 32.85 17.37 -23.22
C GLU A 269 32.44 15.93 -23.58
N LEU A 270 33.39 14.97 -23.53
CA LEU A 270 33.07 13.56 -23.74
C LEU A 270 32.21 12.99 -22.61
N TYR A 271 32.43 13.39 -21.35
CA TYR A 271 31.58 13.02 -20.22
C TYR A 271 30.16 13.60 -20.35
N GLU A 272 30.03 14.87 -20.75
CA GLU A 272 28.73 15.51 -21.00
C GLU A 272 27.99 14.83 -22.15
N ARG A 273 28.70 14.49 -23.25
CA ARG A 273 28.10 13.83 -24.42
C ARG A 273 27.73 12.37 -24.17
N ALA A 274 28.43 11.69 -23.26
CA ALA A 274 28.09 10.32 -22.85
C ALA A 274 26.74 10.24 -22.10
N GLY A 275 26.33 11.33 -21.45
CA GLY A 275 25.07 11.44 -20.72
C GLY A 275 24.89 10.37 -19.64
N GLU A 276 23.67 10.26 -19.12
CA GLU A 276 23.36 9.32 -18.02
C GLU A 276 23.55 7.84 -18.43
N LYS A 277 23.27 7.53 -19.71
CA LYS A 277 23.38 6.16 -20.24
C LYS A 277 24.83 5.67 -20.34
N GLY A 278 25.73 6.50 -20.89
CA GLY A 278 27.15 6.16 -20.99
C GLY A 278 27.83 6.07 -19.62
N MET A 279 27.44 6.93 -18.67
CA MET A 279 27.98 6.88 -17.31
C MET A 279 27.53 5.64 -16.53
N ARG A 280 26.28 5.17 -16.72
CA ARG A 280 25.82 3.90 -16.14
C ARG A 280 26.55 2.70 -16.72
N ASP A 281 26.81 2.69 -18.03
CA ASP A 281 27.53 1.59 -18.68
C ASP A 281 29.01 1.55 -18.26
N LEU A 282 29.64 2.72 -18.05
CA LEU A 282 30.99 2.84 -17.50
C LEU A 282 31.07 2.38 -16.04
N ALA A 283 30.07 2.74 -15.22
CA ALA A 283 29.98 2.30 -13.82
C ALA A 283 29.87 0.77 -13.72
N LYS A 284 29.02 0.15 -14.55
CA LYS A 284 28.91 -1.32 -14.64
C LYS A 284 30.21 -1.98 -15.06
N ARG A 285 30.93 -1.41 -16.04
CA ARG A 285 32.25 -1.93 -16.44
C ARG A 285 33.31 -1.79 -15.36
N LYS A 286 33.29 -0.70 -14.60
CA LYS A 286 34.19 -0.49 -13.48
C LYS A 286 33.93 -1.51 -12.37
N GLU A 287 32.65 -1.75 -12.04
CA GLU A 287 32.26 -2.77 -11.07
C GLU A 287 32.75 -4.16 -11.49
N TRP A 288 32.57 -4.51 -12.78
CA TRP A 288 33.11 -5.75 -13.33
C TRP A 288 34.64 -5.83 -13.24
N LEU A 289 35.36 -4.78 -13.63
CA LEU A 289 36.83 -4.75 -13.55
C LEU A 289 37.37 -4.84 -12.11
N VAL A 290 36.70 -4.20 -11.15
CA VAL A 290 37.09 -4.29 -9.73
C VAL A 290 36.87 -5.72 -9.21
N SER A 291 35.78 -6.36 -9.61
CA SER A 291 35.54 -7.78 -9.31
C SER A 291 36.64 -8.66 -9.90
N GLU A 292 37.03 -8.42 -11.16
CA GLU A 292 38.07 -9.19 -11.83
C GLU A 292 39.45 -8.99 -11.19
N ILE A 293 39.81 -7.74 -10.84
CA ILE A 293 41.05 -7.43 -10.12
C ILE A 293 41.08 -8.14 -8.77
N SER A 294 39.99 -8.11 -8.01
CA SER A 294 39.91 -8.82 -6.73
C SER A 294 40.03 -10.34 -6.89
N GLY A 295 39.51 -10.88 -8.00
CA GLY A 295 39.64 -12.29 -8.36
C GLY A 295 41.08 -12.66 -8.69
N VAL A 296 41.75 -11.85 -9.51
CA VAL A 296 43.16 -12.02 -9.87
C VAL A 296 44.07 -11.84 -8.66
N GLU A 297 43.83 -10.85 -7.81
CA GLU A 297 44.57 -10.69 -6.54
C GLU A 297 44.40 -11.91 -5.64
N ALA A 298 43.18 -12.46 -5.54
CA ALA A 298 42.95 -13.70 -4.79
C ALA A 298 43.65 -14.92 -5.42
N GLU A 299 43.74 -15.00 -6.74
CA GLU A 299 44.50 -16.04 -7.44
C GLU A 299 46.02 -15.89 -7.26
N VAL A 300 46.54 -14.66 -7.33
CA VAL A 300 47.96 -14.36 -7.05
C VAL A 300 48.29 -14.73 -5.62
N VAL A 301 47.46 -14.36 -4.65
CA VAL A 301 47.65 -14.76 -3.24
C VAL A 301 47.59 -16.28 -3.06
N LYS A 302 46.74 -17.00 -3.81
CA LYS A 302 46.72 -18.47 -3.80
C LYS A 302 47.99 -19.08 -4.41
N LEU A 303 48.55 -18.46 -5.44
CA LEU A 303 49.79 -18.91 -6.08
C LEU A 303 51.03 -18.60 -5.24
N GLU A 304 51.07 -17.45 -4.58
CA GLU A 304 52.15 -17.03 -3.67
C GLU A 304 52.18 -17.87 -2.38
N ASN A 305 51.00 -18.28 -1.89
CA ASN A 305 50.89 -19.18 -0.76
C ASN A 305 51.03 -20.67 -1.12
N GLY A 306 51.29 -20.99 -2.40
CA GLY A 306 51.69 -22.28 -2.98
C GLY A 306 51.17 -23.55 -2.31
N SER A 307 50.30 -24.29 -3.02
CA SER A 307 49.76 -25.63 -2.67
C SER A 307 48.98 -25.71 -1.35
#